data_AF-W4PD72-F1
#
_entry.id   AF-W4PD72-F1
#
_cell.length_a   1.000
_cell.length_b   1.000
_cell.length_c   1.000
_cell.angle_alpha   90.00
_cell.angle_beta   90.00
_cell.angle_gamma   90.00
#
_symmetry.space_group_name_H-M   'P 1'
#
loop_
_entity.id
_entity.type
_entity.pdbx_description
1 polymer ?
#
loop_
_entity_poly.entity_id
_entity_poly.type
_entity_poly.pdbx_seq_one_letter_code
_entity_poly.pdbx_strand_id
1 'polypeptide(L)' 'MATGGSGDVLTGIVLALTAQGYTAEEACKIGTYIHGLAGNLAQKKKGMTGLIASDIVSNLPKAWQLIGE' A
#
# COMPACT_ATOMS: atom_id res chain seq x y z
N MET A 1 -6.43 -7.96 5.67
CA MET A 1 -4.98 -7.95 5.42
C MET A 1 -4.28 -8.19 6.74
N ALA A 2 -3.59 -9.32 6.88
CA ALA A 2 -2.83 -9.69 8.09
C ALA A 2 -1.79 -10.75 7.68
N THR A 3 -0.77 -10.33 6.92
CA THR A 3 0.26 -11.22 6.38
C THR A 3 1.64 -10.69 6.77
N GLY A 4 2.60 -11.60 6.95
CA GLY A 4 3.98 -11.23 7.24
C GLY A 4 4.54 -10.28 6.18
N GLY A 5 5.23 -9.23 6.61
CA GLY A 5 5.86 -8.25 5.72
C GLY A 5 4.95 -7.15 5.18
N SER A 6 3.63 -7.16 5.43
CA SER A 6 2.78 -6.04 5.00
C SER A 6 3.14 -4.73 5.70
N GLY A 7 3.59 -4.81 6.96
CA GLY A 7 4.10 -3.66 7.71
C GLY A 7 5.35 -3.03 7.07
N ASP A 8 6.28 -3.86 6.56
CA ASP A 8 7.49 -3.36 5.88
C ASP A 8 7.12 -2.60 4.60
N VAL A 9 6.13 -3.09 3.86
CA VAL A 9 5.59 -2.38 2.68
C VAL A 9 5.00 -1.04 3.09
N LEU A 10 4.19 -0.99 4.14
CA LEU A 10 3.62 0.27 4.64
C LEU A 10 4.71 1.26 5.08
N THR A 11 5.72 0.80 5.83
CA THR A 11 6.86 1.62 6.23
C THR A 11 7.57 2.21 5.02
N GLY A 12 7.82 1.42 3.97
CA GLY A 12 8.44 1.90 2.74
C GLY A 12 7.61 2.98 2.02
N ILE A 13 6.29 2.83 1.98
CA ILE A 13 5.38 3.84 1.39
C ILE A 13 5.44 5.15 2.18
N VAL A 14 5.30 5.08 3.50
CA VAL A 14 5.34 6.28 4.36
C VAL A 14 6.70 6.97 4.25
N LEU A 15 7.80 6.21 4.30
CA LEU A 15 9.15 6.74 4.12
C LEU A 15 9.31 7.46 2.78
N ALA A 16 8.82 6.86 1.68
CA ALA A 16 8.90 7.48 0.36
C ALA A 16 8.11 8.79 0.28
N LEU A 17 6.94 8.87 0.93
CA LEU A 17 6.15 10.10 0.99
C LEU A 17 6.84 11.18 1.84
N THR A 18 7.35 10.82 3.01
CA THR A 18 8.12 11.77 3.84
C THR A 18 9.37 12.26 3.11
N ALA A 19 10.07 11.39 2.37
CA ALA A 19 11.23 11.78 1.56
C ALA A 19 10.88 12.74 0.40
N GLN A 20 9.62 12.77 -0.04
CA GLN A 20 9.11 13.72 -1.03
C GLN A 20 8.68 15.07 -0.43
N GLY A 21 8.74 15.23 0.91
CA GLY A 21 8.43 16.48 1.60
C GLY A 21 7.04 16.56 2.23
N TYR A 22 6.26 15.48 2.19
CA TYR A 22 4.99 15.42 2.93
C TYR A 22 5.23 15.39 4.44
N THR A 23 4.34 16.01 5.21
CA THR A 23 4.37 15.89 6.67
C THR A 23 4.18 14.44 7.11
N ALA A 24 4.65 14.09 8.31
CA ALA A 24 4.45 12.74 8.85
C ALA A 24 2.95 12.35 8.91
N GLU A 25 2.08 13.32 9.23
CA GLU A 25 0.64 13.11 9.28
C GLU A 25 0.06 12.82 7.88
N GLU A 26 0.42 13.61 6.86
CA GLU A 26 -0.01 13.39 5.48
C GLU A 26 0.52 12.06 4.94
N ALA A 27 1.80 11.78 5.13
CA ALA A 27 2.43 10.55 4.69
C ALA A 27 1.77 9.31 5.30
N CYS A 28 1.42 9.35 6.59
CA CYS A 28 0.68 8.27 7.24
C CYS A 28 -0.73 8.10 6.67
N LYS A 29 -1.49 9.21 6.48
CA LYS A 29 -2.86 9.16 5.93
C LYS A 29 -2.86 8.59 4.51
N ILE A 30 -2.03 9.14 3.63
CA ILE A 30 -1.92 8.71 2.24
C ILE A 30 -1.37 7.29 2.16
N GLY A 31 -0.31 7.00 2.91
CA GLY A 31 0.37 5.71 2.88
C GLY A 31 -0.51 4.55 3.34
N THR A 32 -1.23 4.72 4.45
CA THR A 32 -2.17 3.69 4.93
C THR A 32 -3.33 3.47 3.95
N TYR A 33 -3.86 4.54 3.35
CA TYR A 33 -4.92 4.43 2.36
C TYR A 33 -4.46 3.66 1.12
N ILE A 34 -3.34 4.06 0.51
CA ILE A 34 -2.80 3.41 -0.69
C ILE A 34 -2.40 1.96 -0.42
N HIS A 35 -1.81 1.69 0.75
CA HIS A 35 -1.45 0.34 1.16
C HIS A 35 -2.70 -0.57 1.26
N GLY A 36 -3.77 -0.09 1.89
CA GLY A 36 -5.05 -0.80 1.98
C GLY A 36 -5.71 -1.00 0.61
N LEU A 37 -5.69 0.03 -0.25
CA LEU A 37 -6.23 -0.06 -1.60
C LEU A 37 -5.49 -1.10 -2.45
N ALA A 38 -4.16 -1.10 -2.42
CA ALA A 38 -3.34 -2.10 -3.10
C ALA A 38 -3.61 -3.53 -2.56
N GLY A 39 -3.77 -3.67 -1.25
CA GLY A 39 -4.20 -4.93 -0.62
C GLY A 39 -5.57 -5.41 -1.12
N ASN A 40 -6.55 -4.51 -1.21
CA ASN A 40 -7.88 -4.84 -1.73
C ASN A 40 -7.83 -5.27 -3.21
N LEU A 41 -7.00 -4.61 -4.02
CA LEU A 41 -6.79 -4.99 -5.42
C LEU A 41 -6.13 -6.37 -5.56
N ALA A 42 -5.12 -6.66 -4.72
CA ALA A 42 -4.48 -7.96 -4.66
C ALA A 42 -5.46 -9.06 -4.22
N GLN A 43 -6.28 -8.79 -3.21
CA GLN A 43 -7.30 -9.71 -2.70
C GLN A 43 -8.29 -10.12 -3.79
N LYS A 44 -8.72 -9.20 -4.66
CA LYS A 44 -9.64 -9.51 -5.76
C LYS A 44 -9.08 -10.56 -6.73
N LYS A 45 -7.76 -10.70 -6.83
CA LYS A 45 -7.08 -11.66 -7.73
C LYS A 45 -6.75 -12.98 -7.05
N LYS A 46 -6.35 -12.95 -5.77
CA LYS A 46 -5.79 -14.13 -5.06
C LYS A 46 -6.59 -14.60 -3.85
N GLY A 47 -7.68 -13.90 -3.51
CA GLY A 47 -8.42 -14.13 -2.28
C GLY A 47 -7.68 -13.59 -1.04
N MET A 48 -8.33 -13.73 0.11
CA MET A 48 -7.80 -13.21 1.39
C MET A 48 -6.66 -14.06 1.97
N THR A 49 -6.78 -15.38 1.87
CA THR A 49 -5.86 -16.32 2.52
C THR A 49 -4.49 -16.38 1.84
N GLY A 50 -4.46 -16.24 0.51
CA GLY A 50 -3.22 -16.32 -0.28
C GLY A 50 -2.47 -15.00 -0.46
N LEU A 51 -2.96 -13.92 0.17
CA LEU A 51 -2.39 -12.58 -0.01
C LEU A 51 -1.08 -12.44 0.77
N ILE A 52 0.00 -12.12 0.06
CA ILE A 52 1.33 -11.87 0.65
C ILE A 52 1.80 -10.44 0.37
N ALA A 53 2.84 -9.99 1.08
CA ALA A 53 3.34 -8.62 0.97
C ALA A 53 3.73 -8.20 -0.46
N SER A 54 4.34 -9.10 -1.24
CA SER A 54 4.74 -8.82 -2.63
C SER A 54 3.53 -8.63 -3.57
N ASP A 55 2.36 -9.18 -3.24
CA ASP A 55 1.13 -8.92 -3.98
C ASP A 55 0.67 -7.48 -3.78
N ILE A 56 0.81 -6.95 -2.56
CA ILE A 56 0.52 -5.55 -2.26
C ILE A 56 1.43 -4.65 -3.08
N VAL A 57 2.76 -4.90 -3.04
CA VAL A 57 3.76 -4.15 -3.82
C VAL A 57 3.41 -4.14 -5.31
N SER A 58 3.07 -5.31 -5.86
CA SER A 58 2.74 -5.46 -7.29
C SER A 58 1.47 -4.69 -7.70
N ASN A 59 0.59 -4.36 -6.75
CA ASN A 59 -0.64 -3.60 -7.02
C ASN A 59 -0.55 -2.12 -6.63
N LEU A 60 0.57 -1.64 -6.06
CA LEU A 60 0.77 -0.21 -5.74
C LEU A 60 0.61 0.69 -6.97
N PRO A 61 1.20 0.41 -8.15
CA PRO A 61 1.03 1.28 -9.32
C PRO A 61 -0.44 1.46 -9.71
N LYS A 62 -1.24 0.39 -9.62
CA LYS A 62 -2.67 0.47 -9.94
C LYS A 62 -3.46 1.22 -8.88
N ALA A 63 -3.10 1.07 -7.60
CA ALA A 63 -3.70 1.84 -6.52
C ALA A 63 -3.47 3.35 -6.69
N TRP A 64 -2.25 3.77 -7.05
CA TRP A 64 -1.93 5.16 -7.36
C TRP A 64 -2.67 5.68 -8.59
N GLN A 65 -2.77 4.89 -9.66
CA GLN A 65 -3.50 5.29 -10.86
C GLN A 65 -4.98 5.60 -10.55
N LEU A 66 -5.63 4.79 -9.70
CA LEU A 66 -7.04 4.96 -9.36
C LEU A 66 -7.37 6.22 -8.56
N ILE A 67 -6.38 6.91 -7.99
CA ILE A 67 -6.58 8.16 -7.24
C ILE A 67 -6.04 9.40 -7.97
N GLY A 68 -5.25 9.20 -9.04
CA GLY A 68 -4.75 10.28 -9.90
C GLY A 68 -5.68 10.61 -11.07
N GLU A 69 -6.70 9.77 -11.28
CA GLU A 69 -7.87 10.01 -12.16
C GLU A 69 -9.06 10.49 -11.30
#